data_AF-A0A7V8D8L6-F1
#
_entry.id   AF-A0A7V8D8L6-F1
#
_cell.length_a   1.000
_cell.length_b   1.000
_cell.length_c   1.000
_cell.angle_alpha   90.00
_cell.angle_beta   90.00
_cell.angle_gamma   90.00
#
_symmetry.space_group_name_H-M   'P 1'
#
loop_
_entity.id
_entity.type
_entity.pdbx_description
1 polymer ?
#
loop_
_entity_poly.entity_id
_entity_poly.type
_entity_poly.pdbx_seq_one_letter_code
_entity_poly.pdbx_strand_id
1 'polypeptide(L)'
;GDDFREGIFAWRGFLFFKWQLADLFPQLRSVVRSIEKVRVINCTSRELRANVESLTKQLQKSLADVAKECRSIITLYDDAFSDLVDRAHAQAFRKFLLDSPILFLELGSLMGIVSHICSFWQFRFKDGQNLTIDALEYEDILSEFTTALGADKGATDAPQLRRIA
;
A
#
# COMPACT_ATOMS: atom_id res chain seq x y z
N GLY A 1 -20.76 23.18 -4.99
CA GLY A 1 -19.86 23.95 -5.87
C GLY A 1 -18.43 23.60 -5.55
N ASP A 2 -18.06 23.73 -4.28
CA ASP A 2 -16.72 23.39 -3.79
C ASP A 2 -16.42 21.89 -3.82
N ASP A 3 -17.37 21.00 -3.48
CA ASP A 3 -17.16 19.54 -3.58
C ASP A 3 -16.76 19.07 -5.00
N PHE A 4 -17.28 19.73 -6.04
CA PHE A 4 -16.92 19.43 -7.42
C PHE A 4 -15.53 19.96 -7.79
N ARG A 5 -15.13 21.11 -7.23
CA ARG A 5 -13.78 21.65 -7.42
C ARG A 5 -12.74 20.76 -6.74
N GLU A 6 -13.02 20.31 -5.52
CA GLU A 6 -12.18 19.34 -4.81
C GLU A 6 -12.11 18.01 -5.55
N GLY A 7 -13.24 17.51 -6.06
CA GLY A 7 -13.27 16.28 -6.88
C GLY A 7 -12.43 16.39 -8.16
N ILE A 8 -12.45 17.52 -8.86
CA ILE A 8 -11.62 17.75 -10.05
C ILE A 8 -10.12 17.85 -9.71
N PHE A 9 -9.78 18.43 -8.55
CA PHE A 9 -8.40 18.43 -8.05
C PHE A 9 -7.94 17.01 -7.70
N ALA A 10 -8.72 16.26 -6.93
CA ALA A 10 -8.45 14.87 -6.58
C ALA A 10 -8.28 14.00 -7.83
N TRP A 11 -9.14 14.18 -8.84
CA TRP A 11 -9.05 13.49 -10.14
C TRP A 11 -7.69 13.66 -10.83
N ARG A 12 -7.13 14.87 -10.87
CA ARG A 12 -5.77 15.09 -11.41
C ARG A 12 -4.71 14.39 -10.56
N GLY A 13 -4.92 14.34 -9.25
CA GLY A 13 -4.11 13.60 -8.30
C GLY A 13 -4.09 12.08 -8.57
N PHE A 14 -5.21 11.49 -8.98
CA PHE A 14 -5.27 10.06 -9.35
C PHE A 14 -4.37 9.72 -10.54
N LEU A 15 -4.20 10.61 -11.52
CA LEU A 15 -3.26 10.41 -12.62
C LEU A 15 -1.81 10.35 -12.13
N PHE A 16 -1.46 11.25 -11.19
CA PHE A 16 -0.14 11.24 -10.56
C PHE A 16 0.09 9.95 -9.78
N PHE A 17 -0.88 9.53 -8.96
CA PHE A 17 -0.77 8.28 -8.21
C PHE A 17 -0.71 7.04 -9.09
N LYS A 18 -1.50 6.99 -10.17
CA LYS A 18 -1.44 5.90 -11.15
C LYS A 18 -0.05 5.77 -11.76
N TRP A 19 0.56 6.89 -12.14
CA TRP A 19 1.93 6.91 -12.64
C TRP A 19 2.93 6.46 -11.57
N GLN A 20 2.87 7.02 -10.36
CA GLN A 20 3.78 6.68 -9.28
C GLN A 20 3.65 5.22 -8.82
N LEU A 21 2.45 4.62 -8.86
CA LEU A 21 2.24 3.20 -8.58
C LEU A 21 2.91 2.28 -9.62
N ALA A 22 3.02 2.73 -10.88
CA ALA A 22 3.73 1.97 -11.90
C ALA A 22 5.22 1.79 -11.56
N ASP A 23 5.81 2.77 -10.89
CA ASP A 23 7.20 2.73 -10.40
C ASP A 23 7.33 2.06 -9.03
N LEU A 24 6.35 2.26 -8.14
CA LEU A 24 6.36 1.75 -6.77
C LEU A 24 6.09 0.24 -6.69
N PHE A 25 5.17 -0.30 -7.51
CA PHE A 25 4.86 -1.73 -7.47
C PHE A 25 6.03 -2.66 -7.84
N PRO A 26 6.87 -2.36 -8.84
CA PRO A 26 8.11 -3.10 -9.06
C PRO A 26 9.03 -3.10 -7.83
N GLN A 27 9.19 -1.97 -7.16
CA GLN A 27 10.03 -1.85 -5.96
C GLN A 27 9.46 -2.68 -4.81
N LEU A 28 8.15 -2.58 -4.56
CA LEU A 28 7.45 -3.38 -3.56
C LEU A 28 7.63 -4.88 -3.81
N ARG A 29 7.49 -5.34 -5.06
CA ARG A 29 7.74 -6.75 -5.42
C ARG A 29 9.19 -7.16 -5.16
N SER A 30 10.15 -6.27 -5.40
CA SER A 30 11.56 -6.51 -5.09
C SER A 30 11.78 -6.68 -3.59
N VAL A 31 11.18 -5.81 -2.77
CA VAL A 31 11.25 -5.86 -1.31
C VAL A 31 10.64 -7.16 -0.78
N VAL A 32 9.44 -7.54 -1.22
CA VAL A 32 8.79 -8.80 -0.80
C VAL A 32 9.66 -10.02 -1.09
N ARG A 33 10.29 -10.08 -2.28
CA ARG A 33 11.23 -11.15 -2.64
C ARG A 33 12.54 -11.09 -1.84
N SER A 34 12.96 -9.89 -1.44
CA SER A 34 14.16 -9.69 -0.65
C SER A 34 13.97 -10.12 0.79
N ILE A 35 12.79 -9.88 1.37
CA ILE A 35 12.38 -10.31 2.72
C ILE A 35 12.57 -11.83 2.86
N GLU A 36 12.16 -12.62 1.86
CA GLU A 36 12.31 -14.09 1.87
C GLU A 36 13.76 -14.57 1.87
N LYS A 37 14.68 -13.73 1.40
CA LYS A 37 16.10 -14.08 1.23
C LYS A 37 16.96 -13.62 2.40
N VAL A 38 16.39 -12.91 3.37
CA VAL A 38 17.12 -12.41 4.54
C VAL A 38 17.60 -13.58 5.38
N ARG A 39 18.91 -13.59 5.64
CA ARG A 39 19.57 -14.51 6.56
C ARG A 39 19.62 -13.89 7.94
N VAL A 40 18.79 -14.41 8.84
CA VAL A 40 18.74 -13.97 10.23
C VAL A 40 19.84 -14.68 11.03
N ILE A 41 20.71 -13.92 11.68
CA ILE A 41 21.78 -14.43 12.57
C ILE A 41 21.42 -14.17 14.04
N ASN A 42 22.13 -14.83 14.96
CA ASN A 42 21.93 -14.71 16.41
C ASN A 42 20.50 -15.06 16.90
N CYS A 43 19.74 -15.82 16.11
CA CYS A 43 18.42 -16.31 16.47
C CYS A 43 18.54 -17.54 17.42
N THR A 44 18.89 -17.28 18.68
CA THR A 44 19.25 -18.32 19.66
C THR A 44 18.04 -18.95 20.34
N SER A 45 16.97 -18.20 20.58
CA SER A 45 15.76 -18.70 21.24
C SER A 45 14.72 -19.22 20.25
N ARG A 46 13.98 -20.26 20.65
CA ARG A 46 12.87 -20.82 19.85
C ARG A 46 11.72 -19.81 19.70
N GLU A 47 11.48 -19.02 20.73
CA GLU A 47 10.44 -17.99 20.76
C GLU A 47 10.72 -16.88 19.75
N LEU A 48 11.96 -16.35 19.74
CA LEU A 48 12.38 -15.33 18.78
C LEU A 48 12.27 -15.83 17.34
N ARG A 49 12.67 -17.08 17.09
CA ARG A 49 12.53 -17.69 15.76
C ARG A 49 11.07 -17.75 15.32
N ALA A 50 10.20 -18.24 16.20
CA ALA A 50 8.78 -18.35 15.91
C ALA A 50 8.13 -16.98 15.68
N ASN A 51 8.54 -15.96 16.46
CA ASN A 51 8.00 -14.61 16.31
C ASN A 51 8.45 -13.97 14.99
N VAL A 52 9.74 -14.03 14.65
CA VAL A 52 10.27 -13.55 13.37
C VAL A 52 9.57 -14.23 12.20
N GLU A 53 9.43 -15.56 12.21
CA GLU A 53 8.72 -16.29 11.15
C GLU A 53 7.24 -15.87 11.02
N SER A 54 6.57 -15.61 12.14
CA SER A 54 5.19 -15.13 12.18
C SER A 54 5.07 -13.73 11.60
N LEU A 55 5.91 -12.79 12.06
CA LEU A 55 5.94 -11.41 11.61
C LEU A 55 6.31 -11.29 10.13
N THR A 56 7.25 -12.11 9.63
CA THR A 56 7.58 -12.15 8.20
C THR A 56 6.35 -12.52 7.36
N LYS A 57 5.63 -13.58 7.73
CA LYS A 57 4.40 -14.00 7.02
C LYS A 57 3.31 -12.93 7.10
N GLN A 58 3.15 -12.31 8.27
CA GLN A 58 2.18 -11.24 8.47
C GLN A 58 2.50 -10.02 7.59
N LEU A 59 3.76 -9.58 7.57
CA LEU A 59 4.22 -8.48 6.74
C LEU A 59 3.99 -8.75 5.25
N GLN A 60 4.37 -9.93 4.76
CA GLN A 60 4.16 -10.32 3.36
C GLN A 60 2.68 -10.25 2.97
N LYS A 61 1.79 -10.76 3.83
CA LYS A 61 0.35 -10.68 3.63
C LYS A 61 -0.13 -9.23 3.62
N SER A 62 0.29 -8.42 4.59
CA SER A 62 -0.10 -7.00 4.69
C SER A 62 0.36 -6.19 3.47
N LEU A 63 1.58 -6.43 2.96
CA LEU A 63 2.08 -5.78 1.74
C LEU A 63 1.25 -6.19 0.51
N ALA A 64 0.84 -7.45 0.41
CA ALA A 64 -0.02 -7.92 -0.67
C ALA A 64 -1.44 -7.34 -0.59
N ASP A 65 -2.00 -7.25 0.62
CA ASP A 65 -3.31 -6.63 0.88
C ASP A 65 -3.29 -5.15 0.46
N VAL A 66 -2.30 -4.38 0.89
CA VAL A 66 -2.17 -2.95 0.54
C VAL A 66 -1.96 -2.76 -0.96
N ALA A 67 -1.16 -3.59 -1.62
CA ALA A 67 -1.00 -3.53 -3.07
C ALA A 67 -2.32 -3.78 -3.81
N LYS A 68 -3.15 -4.70 -3.30
CA LYS A 68 -4.49 -4.99 -3.84
C LYS A 68 -5.44 -3.81 -3.60
N GLU A 69 -5.39 -3.20 -2.43
CA GLU A 69 -6.20 -2.04 -2.06
C GLU A 69 -5.90 -0.83 -2.94
N CYS A 70 -4.62 -0.44 -3.07
CA CYS A 70 -4.19 0.61 -3.99
C CYS A 70 -4.68 0.35 -5.43
N ARG A 71 -4.58 -0.89 -5.90
CA ARG A 71 -5.06 -1.26 -7.23
C ARG A 71 -6.58 -1.14 -7.35
N SER A 72 -7.34 -1.55 -6.33
CA SER A 72 -8.80 -1.46 -6.35
C SER A 72 -9.28 -0.02 -6.44
N ILE A 73 -8.63 0.91 -5.72
CA ILE A 73 -8.95 2.34 -5.78
C ILE A 73 -8.66 2.90 -7.18
N ILE A 74 -7.53 2.55 -7.79
CA ILE A 74 -7.22 2.95 -9.18
C ILE A 74 -8.21 2.34 -10.19
N THR A 75 -8.65 1.10 -9.98
CA THR A 75 -9.66 0.46 -10.84
C THR A 75 -11.00 1.19 -10.78
N LEU A 76 -11.45 1.64 -9.60
CA LEU A 76 -12.66 2.47 -9.48
C LEU A 76 -12.57 3.75 -10.33
N TYR A 77 -11.39 4.38 -10.36
CA TYR A 77 -11.12 5.51 -11.24
C TYR A 77 -11.16 5.14 -12.72
N ASP A 78 -10.44 4.08 -13.12
CA ASP A 78 -10.34 3.64 -14.51
C ASP A 78 -11.73 3.24 -15.07
N ASP A 79 -12.55 2.55 -14.28
CA ASP A 79 -13.90 2.12 -14.65
C ASP A 79 -14.83 3.34 -14.81
N ALA A 80 -14.83 4.27 -13.84
CA ALA A 80 -15.63 5.49 -13.91
C ALA A 80 -15.25 6.39 -15.09
N PHE A 81 -13.96 6.41 -15.45
CA PHE A 81 -13.47 7.16 -16.61
C PHE A 81 -13.83 6.47 -17.94
N SER A 82 -13.69 5.14 -18.04
CA SER A 82 -14.12 4.38 -19.23
C SER A 82 -15.62 4.51 -19.47
N ASP A 83 -16.46 4.43 -18.43
CA ASP A 83 -17.90 4.64 -18.55
C ASP A 83 -18.27 6.04 -19.07
N LEU A 84 -17.48 7.06 -18.74
CA LEU A 84 -17.66 8.40 -19.28
C LEU A 84 -17.30 8.47 -20.77
N VAL A 85 -16.16 7.89 -21.16
CA VAL A 85 -15.62 7.97 -22.52
C VAL A 85 -16.41 7.09 -23.50
N ASP A 86 -16.73 5.86 -23.09
CA ASP A 86 -17.28 4.84 -23.98
C ASP A 86 -18.81 4.82 -23.99
N ARG A 87 -19.46 5.20 -22.88
CA ARG A 87 -20.92 5.11 -22.70
C ARG A 87 -21.60 6.46 -22.51
N ALA A 88 -20.85 7.56 -22.51
CA ALA A 88 -21.33 8.91 -22.19
C ALA A 88 -22.09 8.98 -20.84
N HIS A 89 -21.78 8.08 -19.91
CA HIS A 89 -22.48 7.96 -18.62
C HIS A 89 -21.91 8.95 -17.59
N ALA A 90 -22.24 10.23 -17.74
CA ALA A 90 -21.79 11.31 -16.84
C ALA A 90 -22.16 11.11 -15.36
N GLN A 91 -23.19 10.32 -15.07
CA GLN A 91 -23.66 10.07 -13.69
C GLN A 91 -22.69 9.21 -12.88
N ALA A 92 -22.06 8.20 -13.50
CA ALA A 92 -21.06 7.34 -12.84
C ALA A 92 -19.81 8.15 -12.50
N PHE A 93 -19.32 8.95 -13.45
CA PHE A 93 -18.18 9.83 -13.23
C PHE A 93 -18.46 10.93 -12.18
N ARG A 94 -19.68 11.49 -12.17
CA ARG A 94 -20.09 12.44 -11.10
C ARG A 94 -20.06 11.80 -9.72
N LYS A 95 -20.50 10.54 -9.59
CA LYS A 95 -20.42 9.80 -8.32
C LYS A 95 -18.96 9.63 -7.89
N PHE A 96 -18.10 9.18 -8.81
CA PHE A 96 -16.67 9.09 -8.55
C PHE A 96 -16.07 10.43 -8.07
N LEU A 97 -16.38 11.54 -8.73
CA LEU A 97 -15.86 12.85 -8.33
C LEU A 97 -16.26 13.24 -6.90
N LEU A 98 -17.47 12.85 -6.45
CA LEU A 98 -17.93 13.10 -5.08
C LEU A 98 -17.19 12.23 -4.06
N ASP A 99 -16.88 10.98 -4.40
CA ASP A 99 -16.16 10.04 -3.52
C ASP A 99 -14.63 10.25 -3.58
N SER A 100 -14.13 10.89 -4.64
CA SER A 100 -12.71 11.01 -4.95
C SER A 100 -11.83 11.69 -3.89
N PRO A 101 -12.28 12.69 -3.10
CA PRO A 101 -11.43 13.29 -2.06
C PRO A 101 -11.03 12.28 -0.98
N ILE A 102 -11.97 11.43 -0.54
CA ILE A 102 -11.70 10.41 0.48
C ILE A 102 -10.79 9.33 -0.09
N LEU A 103 -11.11 8.84 -1.29
CA LEU A 103 -10.28 7.84 -1.98
C LEU A 103 -8.86 8.34 -2.26
N PHE A 104 -8.70 9.65 -2.51
CA PHE A 104 -7.40 10.27 -2.74
C PHE A 104 -6.55 10.28 -1.46
N LEU A 105 -7.16 10.61 -0.32
CA LEU A 105 -6.48 10.59 0.99
C LEU A 105 -6.07 9.16 1.38
N GLU A 106 -6.97 8.21 1.21
CA GLU A 106 -6.72 6.79 1.49
C GLU A 106 -5.58 6.25 0.61
N LEU A 107 -5.65 6.47 -0.71
CA LEU A 107 -4.59 6.07 -1.63
C LEU A 107 -3.25 6.73 -1.30
N GLY A 108 -3.25 8.03 -0.96
CA GLY A 108 -2.06 8.76 -0.55
C GLY A 108 -1.42 8.20 0.72
N SER A 109 -2.22 7.84 1.72
CA SER A 109 -1.77 7.20 2.97
C SER A 109 -1.07 5.87 2.68
N LEU A 110 -1.75 4.96 1.97
CA LEU A 110 -1.21 3.65 1.59
C LEU A 110 0.08 3.77 0.79
N MET A 111 0.12 4.68 -0.18
CA MET A 111 1.32 4.93 -0.99
C MET A 111 2.48 5.49 -0.15
N GLY A 112 2.20 6.36 0.82
CA GLY A 112 3.19 6.89 1.76
C GLY A 112 3.86 5.77 2.56
N ILE A 113 3.06 4.86 3.14
CA ILE A 113 3.56 3.72 3.91
C ILE A 113 4.40 2.78 3.03
N VAL A 114 3.89 2.42 1.85
CA VAL A 114 4.61 1.54 0.91
C VAL A 114 5.92 2.17 0.44
N SER A 115 5.91 3.47 0.13
CA SER A 115 7.10 4.22 -0.26
C SER A 115 8.15 4.24 0.85
N HIS A 116 7.71 4.47 2.09
CA HIS A 116 8.58 4.44 3.27
C HIS A 116 9.25 3.06 3.44
N ILE A 117 8.47 1.98 3.40
CA ILE A 117 8.98 0.60 3.50
C ILE A 117 9.99 0.31 2.39
N CYS A 118 9.66 0.66 1.14
CA CYS A 118 10.56 0.43 0.00
C CYS A 118 11.88 1.19 0.14
N SER A 119 11.79 2.48 0.50
CA SER A 119 12.96 3.35 0.66
C SER A 119 13.85 2.88 1.81
N PHE A 120 13.26 2.56 2.97
CA PHE A 120 13.99 2.02 4.11
C PHE A 120 14.67 0.70 3.76
N TRP A 121 13.96 -0.23 3.12
CA TRP A 121 14.50 -1.53 2.79
C TRP A 121 15.68 -1.43 1.81
N GLN A 122 15.54 -0.61 0.76
CA GLN A 122 16.62 -0.34 -0.18
C GLN A 122 17.84 0.29 0.49
N PHE A 123 17.62 1.23 1.42
CA PHE A 123 18.70 1.84 2.19
C PHE A 123 19.41 0.83 3.10
N ARG A 124 18.65 0.03 3.85
CA ARG A 124 19.19 -0.95 4.82
C ARG A 124 19.92 -2.13 4.18
N PHE A 125 19.45 -2.58 3.02
CA PHE A 125 19.95 -3.78 2.35
C PHE A 125 20.60 -3.51 0.97
N LYS A 126 21.03 -2.27 0.72
CA LYS A 126 21.65 -1.75 -0.52
C LYS A 126 22.01 -2.81 -1.57
N ASP A 127 21.19 -2.88 -2.63
CA ASP A 127 21.33 -3.79 -3.78
C ASP A 127 21.59 -5.28 -3.44
N GLY A 128 21.08 -5.75 -2.30
CA GLY A 128 21.24 -7.14 -1.86
C GLY A 128 22.66 -7.51 -1.42
N GLN A 129 23.56 -6.53 -1.24
CA GLN A 129 24.98 -6.77 -0.96
C GLN A 129 25.23 -7.29 0.46
N ASN A 130 24.24 -7.26 1.36
CA ASN A 130 24.32 -7.92 2.66
C ASN A 130 22.93 -8.19 3.25
N LEU A 131 22.28 -9.28 2.82
CA LEU A 131 20.99 -9.73 3.36
C LEU A 131 21.12 -10.42 4.73
N THR A 132 22.09 -10.03 5.54
CA THR A 132 22.31 -10.61 6.87
C THR A 132 21.93 -9.58 7.93
N ILE A 133 21.18 -10.00 8.94
CA ILE A 133 20.69 -9.13 10.01
C ILE A 133 20.55 -9.90 11.33
N ASP A 134 20.73 -9.21 12.44
CA ASP A 134 20.48 -9.77 13.77
C ASP A 134 18.99 -10.06 13.98
N ALA A 135 18.68 -11.12 14.71
CA ALA A 135 17.30 -11.54 14.94
C ALA A 135 16.45 -10.49 15.68
N LEU A 136 17.02 -9.76 16.64
CA LEU A 136 16.29 -8.73 17.38
C LEU A 136 16.05 -7.49 16.50
N GLU A 137 17.08 -7.05 15.76
CA GLU A 137 16.94 -5.94 14.81
C GLU A 137 15.90 -6.25 13.73
N TYR A 138 15.87 -7.49 13.26
CA TYR A 138 14.90 -7.90 12.25
C TYR A 138 13.48 -7.98 12.79
N GLU A 139 13.29 -8.50 14.00
CA GLU A 139 12.01 -8.50 14.70
C GLU A 139 11.45 -7.07 14.84
N ASP A 140 12.28 -6.11 15.27
CA ASP A 140 11.89 -4.72 15.43
C ASP A 140 11.41 -4.10 14.10
N ILE A 141 12.19 -4.28 13.02
CA ILE A 141 11.84 -3.78 11.68
C ILE A 141 10.52 -4.41 11.20
N LEU A 142 10.37 -5.73 11.36
CA LEU A 142 9.14 -6.41 10.94
C LEU A 142 7.93 -5.94 11.74
N SER A 143 8.09 -5.71 13.04
CA SER A 143 7.06 -5.21 13.94
C SER A 143 6.63 -3.78 13.56
N GLU A 144 7.60 -2.89 13.30
CA GLU A 144 7.34 -1.52 12.85
C GLU A 144 6.56 -1.50 11.54
N PHE A 145 7.00 -2.26 10.53
CA PHE A 145 6.34 -2.32 9.23
C PHE A 145 4.94 -2.91 9.31
N THR A 146 4.77 -3.96 10.12
CA THR A 146 3.47 -4.58 10.35
C THR A 146 2.52 -3.62 11.04
N THR A 147 3.03 -2.84 12.01
CA THR A 147 2.25 -1.80 12.71
C THR A 147 1.89 -0.67 11.76
N ALA A 148 2.81 -0.18 10.94
CA ALA A 148 2.56 0.88 9.96
C ALA A 148 1.48 0.48 8.96
N LEU A 149 1.53 -0.75 8.43
CA LEU A 149 0.50 -1.28 7.51
C LEU A 149 -0.82 -1.61 8.21
N GLY A 150 -0.80 -1.85 9.53
CA GLY A 150 -1.98 -2.17 10.34
C GLY A 150 -2.70 -0.94 10.90
N ALA A 151 -1.97 0.16 11.15
CA ALA A 151 -2.52 1.41 11.67
C ALA A 151 -3.55 2.03 10.72
N ASP A 152 -3.35 1.89 9.41
CA ASP A 152 -4.28 2.39 8.39
C ASP A 152 -5.57 1.55 8.33
N LYS A 153 -5.48 0.22 8.54
CA LYS A 153 -6.67 -0.66 8.63
C LYS A 153 -7.62 -0.26 9.76
N GLY A 154 -7.11 0.34 10.84
CA GLY A 154 -7.92 0.86 11.95
C GLY A 154 -8.65 2.16 11.64
N ALA A 155 -8.19 2.93 10.65
CA ALA A 155 -8.86 4.14 10.16
C ALA A 155 -9.93 3.82 9.10
N THR A 156 -9.73 2.75 8.32
CA THR A 156 -10.64 2.28 7.25
C THR A 156 -11.86 1.52 7.76
N ASP A 157 -11.94 1.19 9.06
CA ASP A 157 -13.15 0.66 9.71
C ASP A 157 -14.22 1.74 10.01
N ALA A 158 -14.14 2.90 9.36
CA ALA A 158 -15.28 3.80 9.21
C ALA A 158 -16.38 3.09 8.39
N PRO A 159 -17.55 2.80 8.98
CA PRO A 159 -18.56 1.98 8.33
C PRO A 159 -19.33 2.84 7.34
N GLN A 160 -19.04 2.76 6.03
CA GLN A 160 -20.06 2.99 4.97
C GLN A 160 -19.73 2.74 3.49
N LEU A 161 -18.53 2.34 3.06
CA LEU A 161 -18.26 2.20 1.61
C LEU A 161 -18.38 0.79 1.03
N ARG A 162 -18.63 -0.25 1.84
CA ARG A 162 -18.77 -1.65 1.36
C ARG A 162 -20.16 -2.05 0.83
N ARG A 163 -21.08 -1.10 0.62
CA ARG A 163 -22.47 -1.40 0.22
C ARG A 163 -22.85 -0.89 -1.18
N ILE A 164 -21.98 -0.96 -2.18
CA ILE A 164 -22.44 -0.78 -3.56
C ILE A 164 -21.60 -1.64 -4.51
N ALA A 165 -21.90 -2.94 -4.53
CA ALA A 165 -21.68 -3.83 -5.65
C ALA A 165 -23.03 -4.47 -6.00
#